data_AF-A0A838WW02-F1
#
_entry.id   AF-A0A838WW02-F1
#
_cell.length_a   1.000
_cell.length_b   1.000
_cell.length_c   1.000
_cell.angle_alpha   90.00
_cell.angle_beta   90.00
_cell.angle_gamma   90.00
#
_symmetry.space_group_name_H-M   'P 1'
#
loop_
_entity.id
_entity.type
_entity.pdbx_description
1 polymer ?
#
loop_
_entity_poly.entity_id
_entity_poly.type
_entity_poly.pdbx_seq_one_letter_code
_entity_poly.pdbx_strand_id
1 'polypeptide(L)'
;MPVPRDVALEILWVATGACSYWSRPVVAETDAASGKPSRVAFTDESGVNRIADVNQVARAAGEWAKRATGALAVALRDGETPARYPAADVDQIVQTAVFGTVRF
;
A
#
# COMPACT_ATOMS: atom_id res chain seq x y z
N MET A 1 5.70 -15.31 3.90
CA MET A 1 5.80 -15.53 2.43
C MET A 1 5.88 -14.18 1.71
N PRO A 2 6.27 -14.10 0.42
CA PRO A 2 6.12 -12.85 -0.33
C PRO A 2 4.63 -12.50 -0.45
N VAL A 3 4.28 -11.22 -0.29
CA VAL A 3 2.89 -10.75 -0.44
C VAL A 3 2.45 -10.95 -1.90
N PRO A 4 1.30 -11.61 -2.16
CA PRO A 4 0.82 -11.81 -3.53
C PRO A 4 0.61 -10.48 -4.26
N ARG A 5 0.92 -10.46 -5.56
CA ARG A 5 0.80 -9.25 -6.39
C ARG A 5 -0.61 -8.66 -6.34
N ASP A 6 -1.64 -9.49 -6.44
CA ASP A 6 -3.03 -9.04 -6.44
C ASP A 6 -3.44 -8.37 -5.12
N VAL A 7 -2.85 -8.80 -4.00
CA VAL A 7 -3.04 -8.17 -2.69
C VAL A 7 -2.35 -6.81 -2.67
N ALA A 8 -1.14 -6.70 -3.20
CA ALA A 8 -0.43 -5.42 -3.29
C ALA A 8 -1.15 -4.40 -4.22
N LEU A 9 -1.74 -4.88 -5.32
CA LEU A 9 -2.60 -4.06 -6.18
C LEU A 9 -3.85 -3.56 -5.45
N GLU A 10 -4.46 -4.42 -4.61
CA GLU A 10 -5.60 -4.02 -3.79
C GLU A 10 -5.21 -2.99 -2.73
N ILE A 11 -4.05 -3.14 -2.08
CA ILE A 11 -3.53 -2.14 -1.13
C ILE A 11 -3.37 -0.78 -1.83
N LEU A 12 -2.78 -0.74 -3.03
CA LEU A 12 -2.67 0.50 -3.80
C LEU A 12 -4.02 1.10 -4.18
N TRP A 13 -4.97 0.26 -4.60
CA TRP A 13 -6.33 0.70 -4.91
C TRP A 13 -6.99 1.35 -3.70
N VAL A 14 -6.97 0.68 -2.54
CA VAL A 14 -7.53 1.22 -1.29
C VAL A 14 -6.83 2.51 -0.89
N ALA A 15 -5.51 2.59 -1.07
CA ALA A 15 -4.71 3.78 -0.76
C ALA A 15 -5.13 5.03 -1.56
N THR A 16 -5.63 4.87 -2.79
CA THR A 16 -6.15 5.99 -3.57
C THR A 16 -7.36 6.67 -2.91
N GLY A 17 -8.11 5.96 -2.07
CA GLY A 17 -9.20 6.50 -1.27
C GLY A 17 -8.82 6.77 0.20
N ALA A 18 -7.97 5.92 0.78
CA ALA A 18 -7.62 5.96 2.20
C ALA A 18 -6.56 7.02 2.55
N CYS A 19 -5.62 7.31 1.65
CA CYS A 19 -4.50 8.23 1.92
C CYS A 19 -4.82 9.70 1.65
N SER A 20 -6.10 10.06 1.49
CA SER A 20 -6.55 11.45 1.29
C SER A 20 -6.19 12.38 2.46
N TYR A 21 -5.77 11.83 3.61
CA TYR A 21 -5.47 12.57 4.83
C TYR A 21 -4.09 13.26 4.81
N TRP A 22 -3.09 12.72 4.11
CA TRP A 22 -1.74 13.33 4.04
C TRP A 22 -1.23 13.53 2.61
N SER A 23 -1.95 13.01 1.60
CA SER A 23 -1.58 13.13 0.19
C SER A 23 -2.83 13.21 -0.69
N ARG A 24 -2.65 13.70 -1.91
CA ARG A 24 -3.63 13.62 -2.99
C ARG A 24 -3.16 12.57 -4.00
N PRO A 25 -3.50 11.29 -3.82
CA PRO A 25 -2.98 10.23 -4.66
C PRO A 25 -3.45 10.37 -6.12
N VAL A 26 -2.53 10.17 -7.06
CA VAL A 26 -2.82 10.15 -8.49
C VAL A 26 -2.34 8.82 -9.08
N VAL A 27 -3.24 8.12 -9.77
CA VAL A 27 -2.90 6.88 -10.47
C VAL A 27 -1.98 7.22 -11.64
N ALA A 28 -0.74 6.72 -11.57
CA ALA A 28 0.27 6.94 -12.60
C ALA A 28 0.28 5.81 -13.64
N GLU A 29 -0.04 4.58 -13.20
CA GLU A 29 -0.16 3.42 -14.09
C GLU A 29 -1.20 2.44 -13.55
N THR A 30 -1.94 1.83 -14.47
CA THR A 30 -2.93 0.79 -14.20
C THR A 30 -2.41 -0.55 -14.71
N ASP A 31 -2.50 -1.58 -13.89
CA ASP A 31 -2.20 -2.96 -14.25
C ASP A 31 -3.25 -3.48 -15.24
N ALA A 32 -2.78 -3.96 -16.40
CA ALA A 32 -3.66 -4.33 -17.51
C ALA A 32 -4.53 -5.56 -17.24
N ALA A 33 -4.10 -6.47 -16.36
CA ALA A 33 -4.83 -7.71 -16.07
C ALA A 33 -5.95 -7.48 -15.04
N SER A 34 -5.68 -6.66 -14.03
CA SER A 34 -6.61 -6.43 -12.91
C SER A 34 -7.44 -5.15 -13.04
N GLY A 35 -7.00 -4.19 -13.86
CA GLY A 35 -7.58 -2.84 -13.92
C GLY A 35 -7.29 -1.98 -12.68
N LYS A 36 -6.45 -2.46 -11.74
CA LYS A 36 -6.08 -1.76 -10.51
C LYS A 36 -4.78 -0.97 -10.69
N PRO A 37 -4.53 0.07 -9.89
CA PRO A 37 -3.29 0.85 -9.94
C PRO A 37 -2.06 -0.03 -9.71
N SER A 38 -1.10 -0.02 -10.63
CA SER A 38 0.22 -0.64 -10.46
C SER A 38 1.26 0.37 -9.94
N ARG A 39 1.03 1.66 -10.17
CA ARG A 39 1.82 2.78 -9.63
C ARG A 39 0.93 3.95 -9.25
N VAL A 40 1.18 4.52 -8.08
CA VAL A 40 0.46 5.69 -7.56
C VAL A 40 1.47 6.74 -7.10
N ALA A 41 1.26 7.98 -7.53
CA ALA A 41 2.01 9.13 -7.04
C ALA A 41 1.31 9.70 -5.80
N PHE A 42 2.09 9.95 -4.75
CA PHE A 42 1.67 10.59 -3.51
C PHE A 42 2.44 11.90 -3.35
N THR A 43 1.75 12.99 -3.00
CA THR A 43 2.37 14.29 -2.74
C THR A 43 2.52 14.45 -1.23
N ASP A 44 3.76 14.60 -0.77
CA ASP A 44 4.01 14.84 0.66
C ASP A 44 3.72 16.31 1.07
N GLU A 45 3.77 16.58 2.37
CA GLU A 45 3.51 17.90 2.95
C GLU A 45 4.43 19.02 2.42
N SER A 46 5.59 18.67 1.87
CA SER A 46 6.52 19.61 1.24
C SER A 46 6.22 19.87 -0.23
N GLY A 47 5.17 19.26 -0.78
CA GLY A 47 4.78 19.35 -2.19
C GLY A 47 5.59 18.44 -3.10
N VAL A 48 6.39 17.52 -2.55
CA VAL A 48 7.22 16.61 -3.36
C VAL A 48 6.43 15.36 -3.72
N ASN A 49 6.39 15.05 -5.01
CA ASN A 49 5.76 13.84 -5.52
C ASN A 49 6.70 12.64 -5.36
N ARG A 50 6.16 11.57 -4.80
CA ARG A 50 6.84 10.28 -4.65
C ARG A 50 5.95 9.17 -5.18
N ILE A 51 6.54 8.25 -5.94
CA ILE A 51 5.78 7.17 -6.58
C ILE A 51 6.02 5.89 -5.81
N ALA A 52 4.94 5.21 -5.42
CA ALA A 52 4.99 3.82 -4.99
C ALA A 52 4.55 2.91 -6.14
N ASP A 53 5.38 1.92 -6.45
CA ASP A 53 5.00 0.81 -7.32
C ASP A 53 4.53 -0.41 -6.51
N VAL A 54 3.74 -1.26 -7.15
CA VAL A 54 3.19 -2.49 -6.58
C VAL A 54 4.23 -3.42 -5.92
N ASN A 55 5.46 -3.48 -6.42
CA ASN A 55 6.50 -4.31 -5.82
C ASN A 55 7.05 -3.68 -4.54
N GLN A 56 7.19 -2.35 -4.51
CA GLN A 56 7.52 -1.62 -3.27
C GLN A 56 6.42 -1.80 -2.22
N VAL A 57 5.15 -1.71 -2.62
CA VAL A 57 4.01 -1.97 -1.72
C VAL A 57 4.01 -3.40 -1.21
N ALA A 58 4.23 -4.41 -2.06
CA ALA A 58 4.32 -5.80 -1.64
C ALA A 58 5.42 -6.03 -0.60
N ARG A 59 6.60 -5.41 -0.80
CA ARG A 59 7.70 -5.46 0.17
C ARG A 59 7.34 -4.78 1.48
N ALA A 60 6.82 -3.55 1.42
CA ALA A 60 6.43 -2.78 2.60
C ALA A 60 5.32 -3.48 3.40
N ALA A 61 4.33 -4.08 2.74
CA ALA A 61 3.27 -4.86 3.36
C ALA A 61 3.82 -6.09 4.09
N GLY A 62 4.77 -6.81 3.46
CA GLY A 62 5.43 -7.95 4.08
C GLY A 62 6.23 -7.57 5.32
N GLU A 63 6.99 -6.47 5.27
CA GLU A 63 7.74 -5.96 6.43
C GLU A 63 6.82 -5.44 7.53
N TRP A 64 5.78 -4.68 7.17
CA TRP A 64 4.77 -4.20 8.12
C TRP A 64 4.09 -5.36 8.84
N ALA A 65 3.73 -6.42 8.12
CA ALA A 65 3.07 -7.59 8.69
C ALA A 65 3.94 -8.36 9.69
N LYS A 66 5.28 -8.24 9.67
CA LYS A 66 6.14 -8.89 10.69
C LYS A 66 5.94 -8.31 12.09
N ARG A 67 5.57 -7.04 12.19
CA ARG A 67 5.44 -6.30 13.46
C ARG A 67 3.99 -5.96 13.83
N ALA A 68 3.08 -5.94 12.86
CA ALA A 68 1.69 -5.59 13.08
C ALA A 68 0.86 -6.77 13.63
N THR A 69 -0.22 -6.43 14.33
CA THR A 69 -1.23 -7.38 14.80
C THR A 69 -2.54 -7.18 14.02
N GLY A 70 -3.48 -8.11 14.16
CA GLY A 70 -4.78 -8.04 13.48
C GLY A 70 -4.87 -8.85 12.19
N ALA A 71 -6.08 -8.92 11.64
CA ALA A 71 -6.44 -9.85 10.56
C ALA A 71 -5.67 -9.60 9.25
N LEU A 72 -5.45 -8.33 8.88
CA LEU A 72 -4.65 -8.00 7.69
C LEU A 72 -3.21 -8.50 7.84
N ALA A 73 -2.59 -8.25 8.99
CA ALA A 73 -1.21 -8.68 9.25
C ALA A 73 -1.08 -10.23 9.25
N VAL A 74 -2.07 -10.95 9.78
CA VAL A 74 -2.11 -12.42 9.72
C VAL A 74 -2.19 -12.89 8.27
N ALA A 75 -3.18 -12.43 7.50
CA ALA A 75 -3.35 -12.82 6.10
C ALA A 75 -2.09 -12.56 5.26
N LEU A 76 -1.45 -11.39 5.43
CA LEU A 76 -0.23 -11.05 4.72
C LEU A 76 0.96 -11.96 5.08
N ARG A 77 1.10 -12.38 6.34
CA ARG A 77 2.16 -13.32 6.76
C ARG A 77 1.96 -14.70 6.15
N ASP A 78 0.72 -15.15 6.16
CA ASP A 78 0.30 -16.48 5.72
C ASP A 78 0.18 -16.57 4.18
N GLY A 79 0.25 -15.42 3.49
CA GLY A 79 0.15 -15.35 2.03
C GLY A 79 -1.28 -15.50 1.52
N GLU A 80 -2.26 -15.28 2.40
CA GLU A 80 -3.69 -15.36 2.09
C GLU A 80 -4.23 -14.03 1.55
N THR A 81 -5.36 -14.08 0.87
CA THR A 81 -6.09 -12.88 0.44
C THR A 81 -6.82 -12.28 1.65
N PRO A 82 -6.49 -11.04 2.07
CA PRO A 82 -7.18 -10.38 3.17
C PRO A 82 -8.65 -10.12 2.85
N ALA A 83 -9.54 -10.37 3.84
CA ALA A 83 -10.96 -10.07 3.72
C ALA A 83 -11.27 -8.56 3.81
N ARG A 84 -10.39 -7.78 4.44
CA ARG A 84 -10.54 -6.33 4.66
C ARG A 84 -9.20 -5.63 4.64
N TYR A 85 -9.23 -4.36 4.25
CA TYR A 85 -8.07 -3.46 4.19
C TYR A 85 -8.37 -2.20 5.02
N PRO A 86 -8.11 -2.21 6.33
CA PRO A 86 -8.34 -1.03 7.16
C PRO A 86 -7.53 0.17 6.67
N ALA A 87 -8.18 1.33 6.56
CA ALA A 87 -7.56 2.53 5.98
C ALA A 87 -6.25 2.91 6.70
N ALA A 88 -6.22 2.87 8.03
CA ALA A 88 -5.03 3.20 8.82
C ALA A 88 -3.86 2.23 8.58
N ASP A 89 -4.13 0.94 8.38
CA ASP A 89 -3.10 -0.05 8.11
C ASP A 89 -2.52 0.12 6.70
N VAL A 90 -3.41 0.31 5.71
CA VAL A 90 -3.04 0.60 4.32
C VAL A 90 -2.18 1.87 4.26
N ASP A 91 -2.57 2.88 5.01
CA ASP A 91 -1.84 4.14 5.10
C ASP A 91 -0.41 3.93 5.58
N GLN A 92 -0.20 3.21 6.69
CA GLN A 92 1.13 2.89 7.20
C GLN A 92 1.98 2.09 6.21
N ILE A 93 1.37 1.12 5.52
CA ILE A 93 2.06 0.31 4.51
C ILE A 93 2.55 1.20 3.36
N VAL A 94 1.69 2.07 2.84
CA VAL A 94 2.01 2.94 1.71
C VAL A 94 3.01 4.02 2.09
N GLN A 95 2.87 4.64 3.27
CA GLN A 95 3.88 5.55 3.79
C GLN A 95 5.25 4.86 3.89
N THR A 96 5.30 3.62 4.36
CA THR A 96 6.54 2.84 4.40
C THR A 96 7.09 2.57 2.99
N ALA A 97 6.24 2.28 2.00
CA ALA A 97 6.67 2.11 0.61
C ALA A 97 7.24 3.40 -0.01
N VAL A 98 6.63 4.55 0.32
CA VAL A 98 6.96 5.87 -0.25
C VAL A 98 8.15 6.53 0.44
N PHE A 99 8.24 6.42 1.76
CA PHE A 99 9.22 7.14 2.59
C PHE A 99 10.24 6.23 3.26
N GLY A 100 10.06 4.91 3.22
CA GLY A 100 10.85 3.96 4.01
C GLY A 100 10.48 3.91 5.50
N THR A 101 9.53 4.75 5.94
CA THR A 101 9.05 4.82 7.33
C THR A 101 7.61 5.37 7.37
N VAL A 102 6.95 5.21 8.51
CA VAL A 102 5.68 5.90 8.80
C VAL A 102 5.98 7.30 9.34
N ARG A 103 5.24 8.31 8.85
CA ARG A 103 5.21 9.70 9.33
C ARG A 103 3.87 9.95 10.02
N PHE A 104 3.89 10.66 11.15
CA PHE A 104 2.71 10.98 11.97
C PHE A 104 2.31 12.44 11.76
#